data_AF-A0A8S4QNG6-F1
#
_entry.id   AF-A0A8S4QNG6-F1
#
_cell.length_a   1.000
_cell.length_b   1.000
_cell.length_c   1.000
_cell.angle_alpha   90.00
_cell.angle_beta   90.00
_cell.angle_gamma   90.00
#
_symmetry.space_group_name_H-M   'P 1'
#
loop_
_entity.id
_entity.type
_entity.pdbx_description
1 polymer ?
#
loop_
_entity_poly.entity_id
_entity_poly.type
_entity_poly.pdbx_seq_one_letter_code
_entity_poly.pdbx_strand_id
1 'polypeptide(L)' 'MPSAVNGGRAGDDDDIVLSGLSGRLPESDSIDEFAQQLFDGVDLVTADDRRWTP' A
#
# COMPACT_ATOMS: atom_id res chain seq x y z
N MET A 1 -18.20 26.81 -21.63
CA MET A 1 -17.39 25.91 -20.80
C MET A 1 -17.28 24.57 -21.53
N PRO A 2 -16.10 24.12 -21.99
CA PRO A 2 -15.95 22.75 -22.46
C PRO A 2 -16.00 21.83 -21.23
N SER A 3 -16.91 20.86 -21.28
CA SER A 3 -17.05 19.82 -20.27
C SER A 3 -15.76 19.01 -20.21
N ALA A 4 -15.20 18.80 -19.01
CA ALA A 4 -14.12 17.86 -18.80
C ALA A 4 -14.61 16.48 -19.27
N VAL A 5 -14.09 16.03 -20.41
CA VAL A 5 -14.27 14.67 -20.87
C VAL A 5 -13.48 13.80 -19.90
N ASN A 6 -14.18 13.19 -18.95
CA ASN A 6 -13.57 12.15 -18.14
C ASN A 6 -13.29 11.00 -19.11
N GLY A 7 -12.02 10.85 -19.49
CA GLY A 7 -11.54 9.91 -20.51
C GLY A 7 -11.67 8.47 -20.03
N GLY A 8 -12.90 7.99 -19.88
CA GLY A 8 -13.18 6.58 -19.66
C GLY A 8 -12.92 5.83 -20.96
N ARG A 9 -11.73 5.24 -21.08
CA ARG A 9 -11.68 3.94 -21.77
C ARG A 9 -12.30 2.96 -20.78
N ALA A 10 -13.42 2.36 -21.17
CA ALA A 10 -13.84 1.11 -20.54
C ALA A 10 -12.60 0.21 -20.55
N GLY A 11 -12.20 -0.28 -19.36
CA GLY A 11 -10.87 -0.83 -19.12
C GLY A 11 -10.38 -1.67 -20.28
N ASP A 12 -9.15 -1.41 -20.71
CA ASP A 12 -8.49 -2.24 -21.71
C ASP A 12 -8.49 -3.68 -21.17
N ASP A 13 -8.60 -4.70 -22.04
CA ASP A 13 -8.67 -6.11 -21.62
C ASP A 13 -7.42 -6.56 -20.82
N ASP A 14 -6.36 -5.76 -20.92
CA ASP A 14 -5.08 -5.91 -20.21
C ASP A 14 -5.06 -5.29 -18.80
N ASP A 15 -6.12 -4.58 -18.38
CA ASP A 15 -6.17 -3.92 -17.07
C ASP A 15 -6.31 -4.95 -15.93
N ILE A 16 -5.44 -4.84 -14.92
CA ILE A 16 -5.44 -5.73 -13.76
C ILE A 16 -6.06 -5.03 -12.55
N VAL A 17 -7.13 -5.62 -12.01
CA VAL A 17 -7.81 -5.12 -10.81
C VAL A 17 -7.24 -5.79 -9.56
N LEU A 18 -6.69 -5.00 -8.64
CA LEU A 18 -6.47 -5.45 -7.25
C LEU A 18 -7.79 -5.32 -6.47
N SER A 19 -8.46 -6.45 -6.23
CA SER A 19 -9.74 -6.49 -5.52
C SER A 19 -9.60 -6.51 -3.99
N GLY A 20 -8.39 -6.74 -3.47
CA GLY A 20 -8.12 -6.73 -2.04
C GLY A 20 -6.63 -6.85 -1.72
N LEU A 21 -6.27 -6.40 -0.52
CA LEU A 21 -4.90 -6.48 0.02
C LEU A 21 -4.97 -6.86 1.51
N SER A 22 -4.15 -7.82 1.92
CA SER A 22 -4.00 -8.24 3.31
C SER A 22 -2.57 -8.64 3.57
N GLY A 23 -2.05 -8.38 4.76
CA GLY A 23 -0.69 -8.76 5.13
C GLY A 23 -0.31 -8.26 6.51
N ARG A 24 0.79 -8.82 7.01
CA ARG A 24 1.48 -8.37 8.23
C ARG A 24 2.84 -7.82 7.82
N LEU A 25 3.15 -6.62 8.27
CA LEU A 25 4.36 -5.88 7.95
C LEU A 25 5.12 -5.55 9.26
N PRO A 26 6.38 -5.08 9.18
CA PRO A 26 7.09 -4.61 10.36
C PRO A 26 6.26 -3.59 11.13
N GLU A 27 6.16 -3.79 12.44
CA GLU A 27 5.40 -2.91 13.35
C GLU A 27 3.92 -2.69 12.94
N SER A 28 3.33 -3.58 12.13
CA SER A 28 1.93 -3.49 11.68
C SER A 28 1.28 -4.87 11.52
N ASP A 29 0.24 -5.12 12.29
CA ASP A 29 -0.46 -6.42 12.29
C ASP A 29 -1.55 -6.52 11.24
N SER A 30 -1.94 -5.39 10.65
CA SER A 30 -2.93 -5.26 9.57
C SER A 30 -2.53 -4.16 8.58
N ILE A 31 -3.12 -4.21 7.37
CA ILE A 31 -2.89 -3.19 6.32
C ILE A 31 -3.38 -1.82 6.77
N ASP A 32 -4.47 -1.73 7.54
CA ASP A 32 -4.97 -0.47 8.09
C ASP A 32 -3.95 0.19 9.03
N GLU A 33 -3.31 -0.58 9.92
CA GLU A 33 -2.27 -0.07 10.83
C GLU A 33 -1.03 0.38 10.06
N PHE A 34 -0.64 -0.39 9.04
CA PHE A 34 0.47 -0.03 8.16
C PHE A 34 0.17 1.27 7.40
N ALA A 35 -1.04 1.42 6.85
CA ALA A 35 -1.45 2.60 6.12
C ALA A 35 -1.40 3.85 7.01
N GLN A 36 -1.94 3.77 8.24
CA GLN A 36 -1.91 4.88 9.18
C GLN A 36 -0.47 5.32 9.48
N GLN A 37 0.40 4.37 9.85
CA GLN A 37 1.80 4.66 10.18
C GLN A 37 2.58 5.22 8.98
N LEU A 38 2.29 4.73 7.77
CA LEU A 38 2.89 5.23 6.54
C LEU A 38 2.49 6.67 6.24
N PHE A 39 1.21 7.03 6.39
CA PHE A 39 0.74 8.40 6.17
C PHE A 39 1.21 9.37 7.26
N ASP A 40 1.43 8.87 8.49
CA ASP A 40 2.00 9.65 9.60
C ASP A 40 3.53 9.81 9.49
N GLY A 41 4.17 9.13 8.53
CA GLY A 41 5.62 9.23 8.27
C GLY A 41 6.48 8.53 9.32
N VAL A 42 5.95 7.50 9.97
CA VAL A 42 6.68 6.70 10.99
C VAL A 42 7.72 5.81 10.31
N ASP A 43 8.93 5.77 10.87
CA ASP A 43 9.95 4.80 10.44
C ASP A 43 9.65 3.42 11.05
N LEU A 44 9.31 2.46 10.19
CA LEU A 44 8.97 1.08 10.56
C LEU A 44 10.16 0.12 10.40
N VAL A 45 11.34 0.62 10.04
CA VAL A 45 12.54 -0.20 9.86
C VAL A 45 13.33 -0.27 11.17
N THR A 46 13.61 -1.48 11.62
CA THR A 46 14.42 -1.73 12.82
C THR A 46 15.81 -2.22 12.46
N ALA A 47 16.84 -1.67 13.09
CA ALA A 47 18.23 -2.07 12.91
C ALA A 47 18.71 -3.12 13.92
N ASP A 48 17.81 -3.99 14.40
CA ASP A 48 18.19 -4.98 15.41
C ASP A 48 18.66 -6.32 14.80
N ASP A 49 19.31 -7.10 15.64
CA ASP A 49 19.87 -8.41 15.30
C ASP A 49 18.82 -9.53 15.35
N ARG A 50 17.49 -9.23 15.34
CA ARG A 50 16.42 -10.26 15.45
C ARG A 50 16.50 -11.32 14.35
N ARG A 51 17.14 -11.01 13.21
CA ARG A 51 17.27 -11.95 12.11
C ARG A 51 18.40 -12.95 12.31
N TRP A 52 19.52 -12.55 12.92
CA TRP A 52 20.70 -13.39 13.10
C TRP A 52 21.45 -12.97 14.38
N THR A 53 21.72 -13.93 15.27
CA THR A 53 22.61 -13.74 16.42
C THR A 53 24.06 -13.55 15.93
N PRO A 54 24.88 -12.66 16.54
CA PRO A 54 26.29 -12.51 16.20
C PRO A 54 27.12 -13.79 16.41
#